data_AF-A0A559LYR3-F1
#
_entry.id   AF-A0A559LYR3-F1
#
_cell.length_a   1.000
_cell.length_b   1.000
_cell.length_c   1.000
_cell.angle_alpha   90.00
_cell.angle_beta   90.00
_cell.angle_gamma   90.00
#
_symmetry.space_group_name_H-M   'P 1'
#
loop_
_entity.id
_entity.type
_entity.pdbx_description
1 polymer ?
#
loop_
_entity_poly.entity_id
_entity_poly.type
_entity_poly.pdbx_seq_one_letter_code
_entity_poly.pdbx_strand_id
1 'polypeptide(L)'
;LPGISSPEPRVIEDELFQQIRMLDAEAGILCDARPSEYHERLRHEGSSTVQNMPTRYTSMDESRLYLDLIVRRTHHFLSAVRPGKTGRSIIPSRSELESPRGLRTHFDDVEPFDGLYQRSACSLRRQQELYAFEIIRWSAAFEPLYAMVTPSEHEFLGFQLLKIRANVLTILLYGELATTEMAYDSFMPEFERIVSLAQTFLEHRCTCAPTLLLERGFNWSQGLLLPLLLVATKCRDKGLRRRAVHLMSREPWREGPWWSLSTARLGAWLVGIEEEGLVGEEVPEEGRARLLSVDFREVGARRVVRVAAVRGDREVRCGEWDWSLGPNVDIRGFAMERD
;
A
#
# COMPACT_ATOMS: atom_id res chain seq x y z
N LEU A 1 -4.42 13.25 -23.23
CA LEU A 1 -5.66 12.50 -22.90
C LEU A 1 -6.23 13.01 -21.57
N PRO A 2 -7.55 13.20 -21.40
CA PRO A 2 -8.13 13.66 -20.13
C PRO A 2 -7.67 12.80 -18.93
N GLY A 3 -7.22 13.42 -17.85
CA GLY A 3 -6.69 12.73 -16.65
C GLY A 3 -5.24 12.21 -16.77
N ILE A 4 -4.68 12.18 -17.99
CA ILE A 4 -3.28 11.81 -18.26
C ILE A 4 -2.45 13.04 -18.65
N SER A 5 -2.98 13.90 -19.51
CA SER A 5 -2.29 15.14 -19.90
C SER A 5 -2.68 16.29 -18.99
N SER A 6 -1.74 17.23 -18.85
CA SER A 6 -1.94 18.49 -18.16
C SER A 6 -3.15 19.23 -18.74
N PRO A 7 -4.01 19.84 -17.91
CA PRO A 7 -5.08 20.71 -18.40
C PRO A 7 -4.52 22.00 -19.01
N GLU A 8 -3.28 22.39 -18.68
CA GLU A 8 -2.59 23.57 -19.19
C GLU A 8 -1.18 23.18 -19.70
N PRO A 9 -1.06 22.47 -20.84
CA PRO A 9 0.22 21.91 -21.31
C PRO A 9 1.30 22.96 -21.63
N ARG A 10 0.90 24.22 -21.82
CA ARG A 10 1.84 25.34 -22.07
C ARG A 10 2.48 25.88 -20.79
N VAL A 11 1.94 25.50 -19.63
CA VAL A 11 2.33 26.02 -18.31
C VAL A 11 2.91 24.89 -17.45
N ILE A 12 2.31 23.71 -17.50
CA ILE A 12 2.70 22.55 -16.71
C ILE A 12 2.92 21.38 -17.66
N GLU A 13 4.13 20.84 -17.65
CA GLU A 13 4.50 19.64 -18.41
C GLU A 13 3.69 18.42 -17.95
N ASP A 14 3.32 17.56 -18.89
CA ASP A 14 2.52 16.35 -18.60
C ASP A 14 3.19 15.45 -17.55
N GLU A 15 4.52 15.35 -17.57
CA GLU A 15 5.28 14.55 -16.61
C GLU A 15 5.16 15.09 -15.18
N LEU A 16 5.40 16.39 -14.98
CA LEU A 16 5.26 17.06 -13.69
C LEU A 16 3.82 16.95 -13.17
N PHE A 17 2.84 17.13 -14.06
CA PHE A 17 1.44 16.96 -13.74
C PHE A 17 1.16 15.55 -13.20
N GLN A 18 1.64 14.50 -13.89
CA GLN A 18 1.44 13.12 -13.43
C GLN A 18 2.15 12.81 -12.11
N GLN A 19 3.39 13.27 -11.93
CA GLN A 19 4.15 13.05 -10.69
C GLN A 19 3.44 13.69 -9.49
N ILE A 20 2.98 14.94 -9.62
CA ILE A 20 2.26 15.64 -8.54
C ILE A 20 0.94 14.92 -8.21
N ARG A 21 0.21 14.48 -9.23
CA ARG A 21 -1.06 13.77 -9.05
C ARG A 21 -0.90 12.42 -8.37
N MET A 22 0.19 11.71 -8.66
CA MET A 22 0.50 10.46 -7.97
C MET A 22 0.93 10.70 -6.54
N LEU A 23 1.80 11.70 -6.30
CA LEU A 23 2.20 12.08 -4.96
C LEU A 23 1.01 12.48 -4.09
N ASP A 24 0.03 13.20 -4.66
CA ASP A 24 -1.20 13.60 -3.96
C ASP A 24 -2.10 12.40 -3.61
N ALA A 25 -2.15 11.38 -4.47
CA ALA A 25 -2.86 10.14 -4.18
C ALA A 25 -2.15 9.32 -3.09
N GLU A 26 -0.82 9.19 -3.18
CA GLU A 26 0.01 8.47 -2.20
C GLU A 26 0.03 9.18 -0.84
N ALA A 27 0.05 10.51 -0.81
CA ALA A 27 -0.08 11.29 0.42
C ALA A 27 -1.46 11.11 1.06
N GLY A 28 -2.51 11.01 0.24
CA GLY A 28 -3.88 10.72 0.69
C GLY A 28 -3.99 9.40 1.45
N ILE A 29 -3.25 8.36 1.04
CA ILE A 29 -3.21 7.07 1.74
C ILE A 29 -2.72 7.24 3.20
N LEU A 30 -1.80 8.18 3.45
CA LEU A 30 -1.26 8.43 4.79
C LEU A 30 -2.13 9.38 5.61
N CYS A 31 -2.62 10.43 4.97
CA CYS A 31 -3.41 11.47 5.60
C CYS A 31 -4.24 12.20 4.55
N ASP A 32 -5.53 11.89 4.50
CA ASP A 32 -6.47 12.62 3.66
C ASP A 32 -7.43 13.48 4.49
N ALA A 33 -7.20 14.80 4.46
CA ALA A 33 -8.08 15.77 5.12
C ALA A 33 -9.19 16.29 4.20
N ARG A 34 -9.31 15.78 2.97
CA ARG A 34 -10.26 16.29 1.98
C ARG A 34 -11.66 15.69 2.21
N PRO A 35 -12.73 16.46 1.93
CA PRO A 35 -14.09 16.00 2.16
C PRO A 35 -14.51 14.92 1.15
N SER A 36 -15.45 14.04 1.52
CA SER A 36 -15.96 12.98 0.63
C SER A 36 -16.48 13.50 -0.72
N GLU A 37 -17.04 14.71 -0.77
CA GLU A 37 -17.50 15.38 -2.00
C GLU A 37 -16.37 15.63 -3.01
N TYR A 38 -15.16 15.92 -2.52
CA TYR A 38 -13.98 16.07 -3.36
C TYR A 38 -13.63 14.74 -4.04
N HIS A 39 -13.66 13.65 -3.28
CA HIS A 39 -13.40 12.30 -3.76
C HIS A 39 -14.49 11.80 -4.71
N GLU A 40 -15.76 12.10 -4.43
CA GLU A 40 -16.87 11.72 -5.31
C GLU A 40 -16.81 12.42 -6.67
N ARG A 41 -16.24 13.63 -6.73
CA ARG A 41 -15.99 14.30 -8.02
C ARG A 41 -14.82 13.65 -8.77
N LEU A 42 -13.70 13.41 -8.09
CA LEU A 42 -12.46 12.96 -8.75
C LEU A 42 -12.41 11.48 -9.08
N ARG A 43 -13.23 10.62 -8.46
CA ARG A 43 -13.34 9.20 -8.83
C ARG A 43 -13.79 8.97 -10.28
N HIS A 44 -14.31 10.01 -10.95
CA HIS A 44 -14.72 10.01 -12.35
C HIS A 44 -13.68 10.63 -13.30
N GLU A 45 -12.54 11.11 -12.79
CA GLU A 45 -11.46 11.67 -13.59
C GLU A 45 -11.02 10.70 -14.69
N GLY A 46 -10.92 11.19 -15.93
CA GLY A 46 -10.40 10.38 -17.04
C GLY A 46 -11.25 9.14 -17.39
N SER A 47 -12.53 9.10 -17.00
CA SER A 47 -13.43 7.95 -17.29
C SER A 47 -13.43 7.55 -18.78
N SER A 48 -13.53 8.52 -19.69
CA SER A 48 -13.47 8.25 -21.13
C SER A 48 -12.10 7.72 -21.57
N THR A 49 -11.03 8.15 -20.93
CA THR A 49 -9.66 7.69 -21.21
C THR A 49 -9.51 6.23 -20.82
N VAL A 50 -9.93 5.83 -19.61
CA VAL A 50 -9.87 4.43 -19.17
C VAL A 50 -10.82 3.53 -19.97
N GLN A 51 -12.01 4.03 -20.33
CA GLN A 51 -12.93 3.28 -21.20
C GLN A 51 -12.27 2.90 -22.55
N ASN A 52 -11.55 3.85 -23.15
CA ASN A 52 -10.84 3.70 -24.42
C ASN A 52 -9.38 3.21 -24.27
N MET A 53 -9.01 2.67 -23.12
CA MET A 53 -7.69 2.09 -22.86
C MET A 53 -7.36 0.99 -23.89
N PRO A 54 -6.13 0.97 -24.44
CA PRO A 54 -5.75 0.03 -25.48
C PRO A 54 -5.79 -1.41 -24.98
N THR A 55 -5.94 -2.34 -25.92
CA THR A 55 -5.92 -3.79 -25.63
C THR A 55 -4.50 -4.35 -25.52
N ARG A 56 -3.48 -3.56 -25.94
CA ARG A 56 -2.05 -3.85 -25.82
C ARG A 56 -1.29 -2.55 -25.68
N TYR A 57 -0.35 -2.48 -24.75
CA TYR A 57 0.56 -1.33 -24.64
C TYR A 57 1.78 -1.48 -25.53
N THR A 58 2.32 -0.33 -25.96
CA THR A 58 3.51 -0.25 -26.81
C THR A 58 4.79 0.06 -26.02
N SER A 59 4.65 0.67 -24.83
CA SER A 59 5.76 1.00 -23.95
C SER A 59 5.39 0.87 -22.47
N MET A 60 6.41 0.76 -21.62
CA MET A 60 6.22 0.77 -20.16
C MET A 60 5.54 2.06 -19.71
N ASP A 61 5.97 3.21 -20.23
CA ASP A 61 5.39 4.50 -19.88
C ASP A 61 3.92 4.62 -20.25
N GLU A 62 3.51 4.13 -21.42
CA GLU A 62 2.09 4.13 -21.79
C GLU A 62 1.28 3.32 -20.76
N SER A 63 1.75 2.11 -20.43
CA SER A 63 1.07 1.27 -19.43
C SER A 63 1.02 1.91 -18.04
N ARG A 64 2.10 2.60 -17.63
CA ARG A 64 2.20 3.31 -16.36
C ARG A 64 1.16 4.43 -16.26
N LEU A 65 1.01 5.25 -17.31
CA LEU A 65 0.05 6.36 -17.32
C LEU A 65 -1.39 5.89 -17.11
N TYR A 66 -1.77 4.76 -17.74
CA TYR A 66 -3.08 4.17 -17.51
C TYR A 66 -3.22 3.56 -16.11
N LEU A 67 -2.19 2.87 -15.60
CA LEU A 67 -2.24 2.33 -14.23
C LEU A 67 -2.39 3.45 -13.19
N ASP A 68 -1.61 4.52 -13.33
CA ASP A 68 -1.63 5.68 -12.44
C ASP A 68 -3.03 6.32 -12.41
N LEU A 69 -3.68 6.46 -13.56
CA LEU A 69 -5.04 6.96 -13.63
C LEU A 69 -6.04 6.02 -12.93
N ILE A 70 -5.94 4.70 -13.13
CA ILE A 70 -6.80 3.70 -12.47
C ILE A 70 -6.57 3.71 -10.95
N VAL A 71 -5.32 3.79 -10.49
CA VAL A 71 -4.96 3.90 -9.07
C VAL A 71 -5.62 5.12 -8.44
N ARG A 72 -5.48 6.31 -9.06
CA ARG A 72 -6.08 7.56 -8.53
C ARG A 72 -7.60 7.47 -8.45
N ARG A 73 -8.25 7.00 -9.52
CA ARG A 73 -9.71 6.84 -9.56
C ARG A 73 -10.20 5.87 -8.49
N THR A 74 -9.49 4.76 -8.30
CA THR A 74 -9.80 3.75 -7.28
C THR A 74 -9.62 4.30 -5.87
N HIS A 75 -8.51 5.02 -5.62
CA HIS A 75 -8.29 5.71 -4.35
C HIS A 75 -9.43 6.68 -4.05
N HIS A 76 -9.80 7.57 -4.99
CA HIS A 76 -10.93 8.48 -4.78
C HIS A 76 -12.25 7.75 -4.57
N PHE A 77 -12.50 6.61 -5.24
CA PHE A 77 -13.68 5.80 -4.94
C PHE A 77 -13.66 5.28 -3.49
N LEU A 78 -12.55 4.69 -3.06
CA LEU A 78 -12.40 4.17 -1.70
C LEU A 78 -12.56 5.28 -0.66
N SER A 79 -11.90 6.43 -0.82
CA SER A 79 -12.04 7.58 0.10
C SER A 79 -13.42 8.23 0.07
N ALA A 80 -14.16 8.14 -1.04
CA ALA A 80 -15.54 8.64 -1.12
C ALA A 80 -16.53 7.74 -0.38
N VAL A 81 -16.27 6.43 -0.34
CA VAL A 81 -17.03 5.47 0.46
C VAL A 81 -16.59 5.56 1.92
N ARG A 82 -15.29 5.48 2.17
CA ARG A 82 -14.61 5.42 3.47
C ARG A 82 -13.66 6.62 3.65
N PRO A 83 -14.17 7.79 4.06
CA PRO A 83 -13.33 8.96 4.26
C PRO A 83 -12.42 8.79 5.48
N GLY A 84 -11.11 9.00 5.28
CA GLY A 84 -10.11 9.01 6.34
C GLY A 84 -10.28 10.17 7.34
N LYS A 85 -9.41 10.22 8.36
CA LYS A 85 -9.38 11.32 9.33
C LYS A 85 -8.69 12.57 8.79
N THR A 86 -9.28 13.74 9.08
CA THR A 86 -8.62 15.05 8.96
C THR A 86 -7.40 15.11 9.87
N GLY A 87 -6.24 15.42 9.30
CA GLY A 87 -4.93 15.39 9.95
C GLY A 87 -4.87 16.00 11.35
N ARG A 88 -4.91 15.15 12.37
CA ARG A 88 -4.23 15.32 13.65
C ARG A 88 -3.78 13.94 14.13
N SER A 89 -2.47 13.68 14.01
CA SER A 89 -1.84 12.62 14.80
C SER A 89 -1.80 13.08 16.25
N ILE A 90 -2.73 12.54 17.03
CA ILE A 90 -2.46 12.22 18.43
C ILE A 90 -2.83 10.75 18.48
N ILE A 91 -1.85 9.88 18.73
CA ILE A 91 -2.07 8.49 19.13
C ILE A 91 -3.35 8.48 19.97
N PRO A 92 -4.40 7.72 19.59
CA PRO A 92 -5.70 7.87 20.23
C PRO A 92 -5.49 7.84 21.73
N SER A 93 -6.04 8.83 22.43
CA SER A 93 -5.88 8.92 23.87
C SER A 93 -6.36 7.63 24.52
N ARG A 94 -5.85 7.29 25.71
CA ARG A 94 -6.21 6.03 26.38
C ARG A 94 -7.73 5.83 26.48
N SER A 95 -8.50 6.90 26.65
CA SER A 95 -9.97 6.88 26.65
C SER A 95 -10.60 6.65 25.27
N GLU A 96 -9.97 7.10 24.18
CA GLU A 96 -10.41 6.77 22.81
C GLU A 96 -10.11 5.31 22.45
N LEU A 97 -9.03 4.75 23.02
CA LEU A 97 -8.65 3.34 22.87
C LEU A 97 -9.55 2.38 23.66
N GLU A 98 -10.22 2.86 24.72
CA GLU A 98 -11.16 2.05 25.53
C GLU A 98 -12.51 1.82 24.83
N SER A 99 -12.82 2.57 23.76
CA SER A 99 -14.00 2.34 22.91
C SER A 99 -13.62 2.36 21.41
N PRO A 100 -13.04 1.26 20.89
CA PRO A 100 -12.56 1.22 19.49
C PRO A 100 -13.67 1.35 18.45
N ARG A 101 -14.94 1.13 18.82
CA ARG A 101 -16.07 1.17 17.87
C ARG A 101 -16.30 2.59 17.34
N GLY A 102 -16.28 2.73 16.02
CA GLY A 102 -16.41 4.03 15.35
C GLY A 102 -15.12 4.85 15.36
N LEU A 103 -14.00 4.27 15.82
CA LEU A 103 -12.69 4.90 15.70
C LEU A 103 -12.27 4.87 14.22
N ARG A 104 -12.37 6.03 13.57
CA ARG A 104 -11.68 6.24 12.30
C ARG A 104 -10.17 6.29 12.56
N THR A 105 -9.36 5.68 11.73
CA THR A 105 -7.92 5.59 11.94
C THR A 105 -7.17 6.03 10.68
N HIS A 106 -5.84 6.10 10.78
CA HIS A 106 -5.01 6.47 9.61
C HIS A 106 -4.67 5.27 8.73
N PHE A 107 -4.94 4.05 9.22
CA PHE A 107 -4.56 2.81 8.54
C PHE A 107 -5.79 1.92 8.36
N ASP A 108 -6.30 1.32 9.44
CA ASP A 108 -7.50 0.47 9.42
C ASP A 108 -8.61 1.04 10.31
N ASP A 109 -9.77 1.44 9.78
CA ASP A 109 -10.92 1.77 10.65
C ASP A 109 -11.48 0.50 11.31
N VAL A 110 -11.86 0.62 12.58
CA VAL A 110 -12.59 -0.43 13.29
C VAL A 110 -14.07 -0.30 12.93
N GLU A 111 -14.66 -1.37 12.43
CA GLU A 111 -16.07 -1.40 12.05
C GLU A 111 -17.03 -1.03 13.19
N PRO A 112 -18.25 -0.56 12.87
CA PRO A 112 -18.75 -0.17 11.54
C PRO A 112 -18.58 1.33 11.24
N PHE A 113 -18.52 1.74 9.96
CA PHE A 113 -18.56 3.16 9.58
C PHE A 113 -19.74 3.50 8.66
N ASP A 114 -20.30 4.71 8.80
CA ASP A 114 -21.59 5.12 8.21
C ASP A 114 -21.68 5.01 6.68
N GLY A 115 -20.56 5.15 5.96
CA GLY A 115 -20.53 5.17 4.50
C GLY A 115 -20.95 3.86 3.82
N LEU A 116 -20.73 2.71 4.48
CA LEU A 116 -21.24 1.42 4.02
C LEU A 116 -22.77 1.32 4.14
N TYR A 117 -23.35 1.94 5.17
CA TYR A 117 -24.80 1.90 5.42
C TYR A 117 -25.59 2.92 4.59
N GLN A 118 -24.96 4.05 4.23
CA GLN A 118 -25.59 5.08 3.40
C GLN A 118 -25.79 4.65 1.95
N ARG A 119 -24.99 3.70 1.45
CA ARG A 119 -25.08 3.18 0.09
C ARG A 119 -25.79 1.83 0.07
N SER A 120 -26.63 1.59 -0.94
CA SER A 120 -27.19 0.25 -1.13
C SER A 120 -26.07 -0.75 -1.48
N ALA A 121 -26.08 -1.92 -0.86
CA ALA A 121 -25.07 -2.97 -1.10
C ALA A 121 -24.93 -3.33 -2.59
N CYS A 122 -26.04 -3.33 -3.34
CA CYS A 122 -26.05 -3.58 -4.79
C CYS A 122 -25.33 -2.46 -5.57
N SER A 123 -25.57 -1.20 -5.22
CA SER A 123 -24.90 -0.07 -5.87
C SER A 123 -23.39 -0.06 -5.58
N LEU A 124 -22.98 -0.38 -4.35
CA LEU A 124 -21.57 -0.43 -3.98
C LEU A 124 -20.84 -1.56 -4.70
N ARG A 125 -21.42 -2.77 -4.70
CA ARG A 125 -20.86 -3.93 -5.41
C ARG A 125 -20.70 -3.64 -6.91
N ARG A 126 -21.71 -3.07 -7.55
CA ARG A 126 -21.62 -2.69 -8.97
C ARG A 126 -20.50 -1.68 -9.24
N GLN A 127 -20.31 -0.72 -8.34
CA GLN A 127 -19.20 0.25 -8.48
C GLN A 127 -17.84 -0.43 -8.30
N GLN A 128 -17.70 -1.31 -7.30
CA GLN A 128 -16.49 -2.10 -7.09
C GLN A 128 -16.13 -2.96 -8.32
N GLU A 129 -17.12 -3.65 -8.90
CA GLU A 129 -16.96 -4.45 -10.14
C GLU A 129 -16.46 -3.60 -11.32
N LEU A 130 -16.91 -2.36 -11.44
CA LEU A 130 -16.43 -1.45 -12.49
C LEU A 130 -14.93 -1.17 -12.36
N TYR A 131 -14.44 -0.81 -11.17
CA TYR A 131 -13.01 -0.58 -10.97
C TYR A 131 -12.20 -1.86 -11.08
N ALA A 132 -12.72 -2.99 -10.60
CA ALA A 132 -12.06 -4.29 -10.76
C ALA A 132 -11.89 -4.63 -12.25
N PHE A 133 -12.90 -4.35 -13.07
CA PHE A 133 -12.83 -4.55 -14.51
C PHE A 133 -11.79 -3.64 -15.19
N GLU A 134 -11.63 -2.39 -14.73
CA GLU A 134 -10.55 -1.49 -15.19
C GLU A 134 -9.16 -2.10 -14.92
N ILE A 135 -8.93 -2.65 -13.72
CA ILE A 135 -7.67 -3.30 -13.32
C ILE A 135 -7.40 -4.57 -14.13
N ILE A 136 -8.43 -5.41 -14.33
CA ILE A 136 -8.33 -6.65 -15.11
C ILE A 136 -7.97 -6.34 -16.56
N ARG A 137 -8.66 -5.36 -17.18
CA ARG A 137 -8.35 -4.93 -18.55
C ARG A 137 -6.94 -4.39 -18.68
N TRP A 138 -6.49 -3.60 -17.70
CA TRP A 138 -5.13 -3.06 -17.70
C TRP A 138 -4.11 -4.20 -17.65
N SER A 139 -4.33 -5.17 -16.76
CA SER A 139 -3.43 -6.32 -16.58
C SER A 139 -3.37 -7.17 -17.84
N ALA A 140 -4.50 -7.43 -18.48
CA ALA A 140 -4.56 -8.16 -19.74
C ALA A 140 -3.84 -7.44 -20.89
N ALA A 141 -3.94 -6.12 -20.97
CA ALA A 141 -3.24 -5.32 -21.97
C ALA A 141 -1.73 -5.19 -21.71
N PHE A 142 -1.32 -5.26 -20.45
CA PHE A 142 0.08 -5.20 -20.01
C PHE A 142 0.82 -6.54 -20.16
N GLU A 143 0.14 -7.67 -20.01
CA GLU A 143 0.77 -8.99 -19.99
C GLU A 143 1.64 -9.28 -21.23
N PRO A 144 1.23 -8.97 -22.48
CA PRO A 144 2.07 -9.21 -23.65
C PRO A 144 3.38 -8.42 -23.62
N LEU A 145 3.35 -7.19 -23.10
CA LEU A 145 4.53 -6.34 -22.99
C LEU A 145 5.45 -6.86 -21.88
N TYR A 146 4.87 -7.22 -20.72
CA TYR A 146 5.61 -7.79 -19.61
C TYR A 146 6.25 -9.14 -19.98
N ALA A 147 5.60 -9.99 -20.77
CA ALA A 147 6.15 -11.28 -21.16
C ALA A 147 7.42 -11.17 -22.03
N MET A 148 7.67 -10.01 -22.65
CA MET A 148 8.84 -9.77 -23.49
C MET A 148 10.03 -9.19 -22.71
N VAL A 149 9.81 -8.63 -21.52
CA VAL A 149 10.90 -7.97 -20.77
C VAL A 149 11.86 -9.01 -20.18
N THR A 150 13.15 -8.78 -20.36
CA THR A 150 14.22 -9.59 -19.81
C THR A 150 14.88 -8.90 -18.61
N PRO A 151 15.45 -9.65 -17.63
CA PRO A 151 16.17 -9.05 -16.51
C PRO A 151 17.30 -8.09 -16.93
N SER A 152 17.96 -8.36 -18.06
CA SER A 152 19.03 -7.49 -18.58
C SER A 152 18.57 -6.10 -19.02
N GLU A 153 17.27 -5.89 -19.22
CA GLU A 153 16.76 -4.59 -19.65
C GLU A 153 16.71 -3.59 -18.49
N HIS A 154 17.10 -2.35 -18.78
CA HIS A 154 17.08 -1.26 -17.81
C HIS A 154 15.70 -1.03 -17.17
N GLU A 155 14.62 -1.26 -17.94
CA GLU A 155 13.25 -1.03 -17.49
C GLU A 155 12.68 -2.19 -16.67
N PHE A 156 13.40 -3.32 -16.54
CA PHE A 156 12.92 -4.54 -15.90
C PHE A 156 12.30 -4.30 -14.51
N LEU A 157 12.96 -3.50 -13.67
CA LEU A 157 12.45 -3.15 -12.33
C LEU A 157 11.15 -2.36 -12.38
N GLY A 158 10.99 -1.47 -13.37
CA GLY A 158 9.75 -0.73 -13.59
C GLY A 158 8.59 -1.67 -13.95
N PHE A 159 8.83 -2.67 -14.81
CA PHE A 159 7.85 -3.71 -15.13
C PHE A 159 7.43 -4.53 -13.91
N GLN A 160 8.39 -4.93 -13.05
CA GLN A 160 8.10 -5.61 -11.78
C GLN A 160 7.19 -4.75 -10.90
N LEU A 161 7.53 -3.47 -10.74
CA LEU A 161 6.78 -2.55 -9.88
C LEU A 161 5.35 -2.32 -10.39
N LEU A 162 5.15 -2.18 -11.71
CA LEU A 162 3.81 -2.05 -12.28
C LEU A 162 2.94 -3.29 -11.99
N LYS A 163 3.49 -4.50 -12.10
CA LYS A 163 2.76 -5.72 -11.69
C LYS A 163 2.43 -5.72 -10.21
N ILE A 164 3.38 -5.36 -9.34
CA ILE A 164 3.14 -5.28 -7.89
C ILE A 164 2.00 -4.30 -7.58
N ARG A 165 2.04 -3.10 -8.17
CA ARG A 165 1.03 -2.06 -7.97
C ARG A 165 -0.36 -2.52 -8.40
N ALA A 166 -0.48 -3.24 -9.50
CA ALA A 166 -1.77 -3.78 -9.95
C ALA A 166 -2.33 -4.85 -8.98
N ASN A 167 -1.48 -5.75 -8.46
CA ASN A 167 -1.90 -6.74 -7.46
C ASN A 167 -2.33 -6.08 -6.15
N VAL A 168 -1.56 -5.08 -5.67
CA VAL A 168 -1.92 -4.28 -4.49
C VAL A 168 -3.26 -3.57 -4.70
N LEU A 169 -3.47 -2.97 -5.87
CA LEU A 169 -4.71 -2.25 -6.15
C LEU A 169 -5.93 -3.18 -6.12
N THR A 170 -5.81 -4.42 -6.63
CA THR A 170 -6.85 -5.44 -6.50
C THR A 170 -7.15 -5.73 -5.03
N ILE A 171 -6.13 -5.98 -4.21
CA ILE A 171 -6.29 -6.27 -2.78
C ILE A 171 -6.98 -5.10 -2.06
N LEU A 172 -6.54 -3.86 -2.29
CA LEU A 172 -7.10 -2.67 -1.64
C LEU A 172 -8.56 -2.44 -2.06
N LEU A 173 -8.89 -2.59 -3.34
CA LEU A 173 -10.26 -2.38 -3.84
C LEU A 173 -11.29 -3.29 -3.13
N TYR A 174 -10.90 -4.52 -2.80
CA TYR A 174 -11.79 -5.47 -2.13
C TYR A 174 -11.67 -5.43 -0.61
N GLY A 175 -10.45 -5.39 -0.09
CA GLY A 175 -10.17 -5.41 1.34
C GLY A 175 -10.73 -4.20 2.09
N GLU A 176 -10.60 -3.00 1.51
CA GLU A 176 -11.08 -1.75 2.14
C GLU A 176 -12.61 -1.65 2.24
N LEU A 177 -13.33 -2.48 1.47
CA LEU A 177 -14.79 -2.54 1.47
C LEU A 177 -15.31 -3.81 2.16
N ALA A 178 -14.41 -4.65 2.68
CA ALA A 178 -14.77 -5.86 3.39
C ALA A 178 -15.15 -5.55 4.85
N THR A 179 -16.12 -6.31 5.37
CA THR A 179 -16.55 -6.18 6.77
C THR A 179 -15.73 -7.04 7.74
N THR A 180 -14.83 -7.85 7.21
CA THR A 180 -13.98 -8.73 8.00
C THR A 180 -12.61 -8.84 7.38
N GLU A 181 -11.59 -8.92 8.23
CA GLU A 181 -10.21 -9.17 7.83
C GLU A 181 -10.04 -10.57 7.20
N MET A 182 -11.01 -11.47 7.39
CA MET A 182 -11.02 -12.79 6.76
C MET A 182 -11.21 -12.71 5.24
N ALA A 183 -11.75 -11.60 4.72
CA ALA A 183 -11.92 -11.42 3.28
C ALA A 183 -10.58 -11.43 2.52
N TYR A 184 -9.48 -11.11 3.19
CA TYR A 184 -8.14 -11.11 2.58
C TYR A 184 -7.68 -12.50 2.14
N ASP A 185 -8.25 -13.58 2.67
CA ASP A 185 -7.91 -14.97 2.30
C ASP A 185 -8.19 -15.27 0.83
N SER A 186 -9.08 -14.49 0.20
CA SER A 186 -9.38 -14.62 -1.23
C SER A 186 -8.26 -14.11 -2.14
N PHE A 187 -7.23 -13.43 -1.60
CA PHE A 187 -6.15 -12.79 -2.36
C PHE A 187 -4.78 -13.46 -2.17
N MET A 188 -4.76 -14.73 -1.74
CA MET A 188 -3.52 -15.50 -1.63
C MET A 188 -2.67 -15.49 -2.92
N PRO A 189 -3.24 -15.66 -4.13
CA PRO A 189 -2.46 -15.58 -5.38
C PRO A 189 -1.77 -14.23 -5.58
N GLU A 190 -2.44 -13.12 -5.23
CA GLU A 190 -1.90 -11.76 -5.31
C GLU A 190 -0.80 -11.54 -4.27
N PHE A 191 -0.97 -12.01 -3.02
CA PHE A 191 0.06 -11.93 -1.99
C PHE A 191 1.33 -12.69 -2.39
N GLU A 192 1.20 -13.92 -2.88
CA GLU A 192 2.32 -14.71 -3.39
C GLU A 192 3.05 -13.99 -4.53
N ARG A 193 2.28 -13.42 -5.46
CA ARG A 193 2.82 -12.65 -6.59
C ARG A 193 3.61 -11.44 -6.09
N ILE A 194 3.07 -10.66 -5.17
CA ILE A 194 3.73 -9.48 -4.61
C ILE A 194 5.07 -9.86 -3.98
N VAL A 195 5.10 -10.88 -3.13
CA VAL A 195 6.34 -11.31 -2.47
C VAL A 195 7.36 -11.84 -3.48
N SER A 196 6.92 -12.63 -4.46
CA SER A 196 7.81 -13.16 -5.51
C SER A 196 8.43 -12.05 -6.34
N LEU A 197 7.61 -11.12 -6.84
CA LEU A 197 8.08 -10.00 -7.66
C LEU A 197 8.99 -9.06 -6.85
N ALA A 198 8.65 -8.77 -5.59
CA ALA A 198 9.46 -7.95 -4.71
C ALA A 198 10.81 -8.60 -4.38
N GLN A 199 10.84 -9.92 -4.19
CA GLN A 199 12.09 -10.66 -4.02
C GLN A 199 12.99 -10.53 -5.26
N THR A 200 12.45 -10.81 -6.45
CA THR A 200 13.18 -10.64 -7.72
C THR A 200 13.66 -9.21 -7.91
N PHE A 201 12.82 -8.22 -7.60
CA PHE A 201 13.16 -6.81 -7.67
C PHE A 201 14.39 -6.49 -6.79
N LEU A 202 14.36 -6.91 -5.51
CA LEU A 202 15.44 -6.63 -4.57
C LEU A 202 16.74 -7.35 -4.95
N GLU A 203 16.66 -8.60 -5.40
CA GLU A 203 17.82 -9.37 -5.88
C GLU A 203 18.48 -8.71 -7.10
N HIS A 204 17.66 -8.23 -8.05
CA HIS A 204 18.14 -7.55 -9.25
C HIS A 204 18.75 -6.18 -8.94
N ARG A 205 18.14 -5.43 -8.01
CA ARG A 205 18.68 -4.16 -7.49
C ARG A 205 20.09 -4.33 -6.92
N CYS A 206 20.32 -5.38 -6.12
CA CYS A 206 21.63 -5.67 -5.55
C CYS A 206 22.68 -6.01 -6.63
N THR A 207 22.26 -6.54 -7.78
CA THR A 207 23.16 -7.06 -8.82
C THR A 207 23.60 -5.99 -9.82
N CYS A 208 22.73 -5.03 -10.17
CA CYS A 208 22.99 -4.11 -11.29
C CYS A 208 23.80 -2.84 -10.95
N ALA A 209 23.83 -2.36 -9.70
CA ALA A 209 24.87 -1.49 -9.08
C ALA A 209 24.31 -0.72 -7.86
N PRO A 210 25.13 -0.46 -6.83
CA PRO A 210 24.80 0.45 -5.71
C PRO A 210 24.67 1.94 -6.11
N THR A 211 25.10 2.33 -7.31
CA THR A 211 25.30 3.74 -7.73
C THR A 211 24.53 4.16 -8.99
N LEU A 212 23.89 3.25 -9.73
CA LEU A 212 23.21 3.59 -11.00
C LEU A 212 21.79 4.18 -10.84
N LEU A 213 21.23 4.17 -9.63
CA LEU A 213 19.88 4.73 -9.39
C LEU A 213 19.88 6.27 -9.37
N LEU A 214 21.05 6.92 -9.22
CA LEU A 214 21.17 8.38 -9.11
C LEU A 214 21.15 9.15 -10.44
N GLU A 215 21.45 8.52 -11.58
CA GLU A 215 21.75 9.28 -12.81
C GLU A 215 20.63 9.29 -13.87
N ARG A 216 19.56 8.50 -13.74
CA ARG A 216 18.51 8.43 -14.78
C ARG A 216 17.11 8.29 -14.20
N GLY A 217 16.58 9.38 -13.64
CA GLY A 217 15.13 9.59 -13.43
C GLY A 217 14.39 8.62 -12.49
N PHE A 218 15.06 7.59 -11.95
CA PHE A 218 14.49 6.55 -11.09
C PHE A 218 15.02 6.63 -9.66
N ASN A 219 14.92 7.81 -9.07
CA ASN A 219 14.97 7.99 -7.62
C ASN A 219 13.68 8.71 -7.24
N TRP A 220 12.91 8.30 -6.22
CA TRP A 220 13.34 8.38 -4.81
C TRP A 220 12.57 7.48 -3.81
N SER A 221 11.68 6.58 -4.25
CA SER A 221 10.87 5.74 -3.34
C SER A 221 10.40 4.49 -4.09
N GLN A 222 11.01 3.35 -3.83
CA GLN A 222 10.83 2.16 -4.68
C GLN A 222 9.47 1.46 -4.57
N GLY A 223 8.52 2.07 -3.87
CA GLY A 223 7.12 1.67 -3.81
C GLY A 223 6.92 0.24 -3.34
N LEU A 224 7.92 -0.39 -2.70
CA LEU A 224 7.89 -1.79 -2.26
C LEU A 224 7.54 -1.91 -0.79
N LEU A 225 7.78 -0.87 0.02
CA LEU A 225 7.52 -0.95 1.46
C LEU A 225 6.04 -1.14 1.76
N LEU A 226 5.17 -0.36 1.14
CA LEU A 226 3.73 -0.50 1.37
C LEU A 226 3.17 -1.84 0.85
N PRO A 227 3.53 -2.34 -0.35
CA PRO A 227 3.15 -3.70 -0.76
C PRO A 227 3.62 -4.81 0.20
N LEU A 228 4.86 -4.74 0.69
CA LEU A 228 5.38 -5.74 1.61
C LEU A 228 4.74 -5.63 3.00
N LEU A 229 4.47 -4.40 3.47
CA LEU A 229 3.71 -4.17 4.70
C LEU A 229 2.30 -4.73 4.57
N LEU A 230 1.61 -4.48 3.44
CA LEU A 230 0.28 -5.03 3.16
C LEU A 230 0.28 -6.56 3.25
N VAL A 231 1.28 -7.24 2.67
CA VAL A 231 1.41 -8.69 2.83
C VAL A 231 1.61 -9.05 4.30
N ALA A 232 2.53 -8.39 5.01
CA ALA A 232 2.82 -8.71 6.41
C ALA A 232 1.61 -8.52 7.34
N THR A 233 0.75 -7.53 7.07
CA THR A 233 -0.37 -7.16 7.95
C THR A 233 -1.70 -7.79 7.55
N LYS A 234 -1.96 -8.04 6.26
CA LYS A 234 -3.27 -8.50 5.78
C LYS A 234 -3.33 -9.97 5.39
N CYS A 235 -2.22 -10.57 4.97
CA CYS A 235 -2.16 -12.00 4.68
C CYS A 235 -2.25 -12.81 5.97
N ARG A 236 -2.94 -13.97 5.96
CA ARG A 236 -2.98 -14.92 7.09
C ARG A 236 -1.93 -16.03 6.99
N ASP A 237 -1.29 -16.22 5.83
CA ASP A 237 -0.23 -17.22 5.68
C ASP A 237 1.06 -16.80 6.39
N LYS A 238 1.41 -17.55 7.43
CA LYS A 238 2.59 -17.34 8.27
C LYS A 238 3.89 -17.25 7.48
N GLY A 239 4.06 -18.11 6.47
CA GLY A 239 5.27 -18.16 5.65
C GLY A 239 5.47 -16.89 4.83
N LEU A 240 4.44 -16.45 4.10
CA LEU A 240 4.46 -15.25 3.27
C LEU A 240 4.65 -13.98 4.08
N ARG A 241 3.99 -13.87 5.23
CA ARG A 241 4.14 -12.70 6.12
C ARG A 241 5.57 -12.55 6.61
N ARG A 242 6.15 -13.64 7.12
CA ARG A 242 7.54 -13.66 7.59
C ARG A 242 8.52 -13.39 6.45
N ARG A 243 8.26 -13.90 5.25
CA ARG A 243 9.04 -13.55 4.05
C ARG A 243 8.95 -12.07 3.72
N ALA A 244 7.77 -11.45 3.78
CA ALA A 244 7.61 -10.03 3.50
C ALA A 244 8.36 -9.15 4.52
N VAL A 245 8.25 -9.48 5.81
CA VAL A 245 9.04 -8.85 6.89
C VAL A 245 10.53 -9.02 6.63
N HIS A 246 10.97 -10.23 6.29
CA HIS A 246 12.36 -10.52 5.99
C HIS A 246 12.88 -9.65 4.85
N LEU A 247 12.15 -9.55 3.72
CA LEU A 247 12.54 -8.71 2.59
C LEU A 247 12.74 -7.23 2.98
N MET A 248 11.86 -6.67 3.82
CA MET A 248 12.00 -5.30 4.34
C MET A 248 13.19 -5.12 5.29
N SER A 249 13.58 -6.16 6.03
CA SER A 249 14.69 -6.15 6.99
C SER A 249 16.08 -6.37 6.38
N ARG A 250 16.18 -6.76 5.11
CA ARG A 250 17.45 -7.15 4.47
C ARG A 250 18.49 -6.04 4.43
N GLU A 251 18.05 -4.82 4.11
CA GLU A 251 18.92 -3.64 4.05
C GLU A 251 18.12 -2.36 4.36
N PRO A 252 18.77 -1.30 4.86
CA PRO A 252 18.12 -0.02 5.09
C PRO A 252 17.87 0.72 3.77
N TRP A 253 16.61 1.05 3.48
CA TRP A 253 16.24 2.02 2.45
C TRP A 253 15.06 2.88 2.94
N ARG A 254 14.77 3.95 2.19
CA ARG A 254 13.73 4.91 2.52
C ARG A 254 12.77 5.11 1.35
N GLU A 255 11.47 5.17 1.64
CA GLU A 255 10.41 5.52 0.69
C GLU A 255 9.54 6.63 1.31
N GLY A 256 9.76 7.89 0.89
CA GLY A 256 9.08 9.03 1.51
C GLY A 256 9.39 9.12 3.02
N PRO A 257 8.38 9.12 3.91
CA PRO A 257 8.60 9.09 5.36
C PRO A 257 8.93 7.71 5.93
N TRP A 258 8.82 6.64 5.13
CA TRP A 258 8.94 5.26 5.58
C TRP A 258 10.38 4.75 5.47
N TRP A 259 10.86 4.14 6.54
CA TRP A 259 12.14 3.42 6.55
C TRP A 259 11.89 1.92 6.52
N SER A 260 12.66 1.18 5.72
CA SER A 260 12.48 -0.25 5.54
C SER A 260 12.56 -1.04 6.83
N LEU A 261 13.60 -0.80 7.64
CA LEU A 261 13.80 -1.47 8.93
C LEU A 261 12.67 -1.15 9.93
N SER A 262 12.22 0.11 9.98
CA SER A 262 11.10 0.52 10.84
C SER A 262 9.80 -0.15 10.42
N THR A 263 9.56 -0.25 9.11
CA THR A 263 8.39 -0.89 8.53
C THR A 263 8.43 -2.41 8.75
N ALA A 264 9.60 -3.03 8.64
CA ALA A 264 9.82 -4.43 8.98
C ALA A 264 9.50 -4.71 10.45
N ARG A 265 9.98 -3.85 11.37
CA ARG A 265 9.70 -3.96 12.81
C ARG A 265 8.20 -3.85 13.11
N LEU A 266 7.53 -2.88 12.47
CA LEU A 266 6.08 -2.70 12.58
C LEU A 266 5.34 -3.98 12.13
N GLY A 267 5.69 -4.52 10.95
CA GLY A 267 5.11 -5.76 10.44
C GLY A 267 5.37 -6.95 11.36
N ALA A 268 6.61 -7.14 11.82
CA ALA A 268 6.99 -8.21 12.74
C ALA A 268 6.23 -8.14 14.07
N TRP A 269 6.05 -6.93 14.61
CA TRP A 269 5.30 -6.73 15.84
C TRP A 269 3.81 -7.07 15.68
N LEU A 270 3.19 -6.66 14.58
CA LEU A 270 1.78 -6.98 14.33
C LEU A 270 1.58 -8.49 14.09
N VAL A 271 2.49 -9.13 13.34
CA VAL A 271 2.52 -10.58 13.17
C VAL A 271 2.62 -11.27 14.54
N GLY A 272 3.51 -10.80 15.41
CA GLY A 272 3.66 -11.34 16.77
C GLY A 272 2.37 -11.27 17.59
N ILE A 273 1.65 -10.14 17.55
CA ILE A 273 0.36 -9.97 18.24
C ILE A 273 -0.67 -11.00 17.76
N GLU A 274 -0.76 -11.20 16.44
CA GLU A 274 -1.71 -12.17 15.89
C GLU A 274 -1.32 -13.62 16.23
N GLU A 275 -0.02 -13.93 16.14
CA GLU A 275 0.53 -15.26 16.39
C GLU A 275 0.42 -15.70 17.87
N GLU A 276 0.17 -14.79 18.83
CA GLU A 276 -0.10 -15.13 20.25
C GLU A 276 -1.34 -16.02 20.46
N GLY A 277 -2.24 -16.08 19.48
CA GLY A 277 -3.52 -16.81 19.61
C GLY A 277 -3.82 -17.67 18.39
N LEU A 278 -2.77 -18.25 17.81
CA LEU A 278 -2.93 -19.25 16.77
C LEU A 278 -3.80 -20.41 17.25
N VAL A 279 -4.69 -20.87 16.37
CA VAL A 279 -5.40 -22.14 16.51
C VAL A 279 -4.85 -23.07 15.44
N GLY A 280 -3.94 -23.96 15.84
CA GLY A 280 -3.10 -24.69 14.89
C GLY A 280 -2.06 -23.76 14.26
N GLU A 281 -2.06 -23.65 12.92
CA GLU A 281 -1.17 -22.74 12.17
C GLU A 281 -1.88 -21.48 11.65
N GLU A 282 -3.14 -21.27 12.04
CA GLU A 282 -3.95 -20.16 11.53
C GLU A 282 -4.30 -19.14 12.62
N VAL A 283 -4.34 -17.86 12.23
CA VAL A 283 -4.84 -16.78 13.08
C VAL A 283 -6.37 -16.76 12.98
N PRO A 284 -7.13 -16.98 14.07
CA PRO A 284 -8.60 -16.88 14.05
C PRO A 284 -9.06 -15.42 13.87
N GLU A 285 -10.32 -15.19 13.52
CA GLU A 285 -10.86 -13.85 13.26
C GLU A 285 -10.68 -12.90 14.46
N GLU A 286 -11.01 -13.37 15.66
CA GLU A 286 -10.81 -12.65 16.92
C GLU A 286 -9.34 -12.38 17.26
N GLY A 287 -8.43 -13.13 16.65
CA GLY A 287 -6.99 -12.98 16.79
C GLY A 287 -6.39 -11.95 15.83
N ARG A 288 -7.16 -11.48 14.82
CA ARG A 288 -6.68 -10.51 13.83
C ARG A 288 -6.36 -9.17 14.47
N ALA A 289 -5.25 -8.56 14.06
CA ALA A 289 -4.78 -7.28 14.56
C ALA A 289 -4.86 -6.22 13.45
N ARG A 290 -5.45 -5.07 13.77
CA ARG A 290 -5.63 -3.94 12.85
C ARG A 290 -4.78 -2.76 13.31
N LEU A 291 -4.09 -2.11 12.39
CA LEU A 291 -3.28 -0.93 12.69
C LEU A 291 -4.20 0.29 12.86
N LEU A 292 -4.11 0.96 14.00
CA LEU A 292 -4.88 2.18 14.27
C LEU A 292 -4.06 3.43 13.92
N SER A 293 -2.82 3.49 14.38
CA SER A 293 -1.98 4.67 14.14
C SER A 293 -0.52 4.31 14.09
N VAL A 294 0.22 4.97 13.20
CA VAL A 294 1.68 4.92 13.16
C VAL A 294 2.20 6.35 13.11
N ASP A 295 3.04 6.72 14.07
CA ASP A 295 3.67 8.03 14.20
C ASP A 295 5.19 7.88 14.05
N PHE A 296 5.73 8.44 12.97
CA PHE A 296 7.16 8.48 12.68
C PHE A 296 7.74 9.83 13.11
N ARG A 297 8.66 9.81 14.06
CA ARG A 297 9.40 11.01 14.49
C ARG A 297 10.87 10.90 14.15
N GLU A 298 11.39 11.91 13.47
CA GLU A 298 12.81 12.06 13.19
C GLU A 298 13.37 13.20 14.05
N VAL A 299 14.33 12.90 14.93
CA VAL A 299 15.02 13.91 15.76
C VAL A 299 16.53 13.71 15.60
N GLY A 300 17.15 14.54 14.75
CA GLY A 300 18.56 14.38 14.39
C GLY A 300 18.82 13.05 13.69
N ALA A 301 19.74 12.24 14.22
CA ALA A 301 20.01 10.88 13.74
C ALA A 301 19.08 9.81 14.35
N ARG A 302 18.29 10.17 15.36
CA ARG A 302 17.36 9.27 16.05
C ARG A 302 16.04 9.21 15.28
N ARG A 303 15.47 8.02 15.18
CA ARG A 303 14.19 7.72 14.57
C ARG A 303 13.35 7.01 15.61
N VAL A 304 12.12 7.48 15.82
CA VAL A 304 11.18 6.89 16.77
C VAL A 304 9.91 6.54 16.01
N VAL A 305 9.43 5.31 16.20
CA VAL A 305 8.17 4.82 15.66
C VAL A 305 7.28 4.52 16.84
N ARG A 306 6.10 5.15 16.87
CA ARG A 306 5.03 4.80 17.81
C ARG A 306 3.87 4.22 17.04
N VAL A 307 3.32 3.12 17.53
CA VAL A 307 2.20 2.44 16.92
C VAL A 307 1.13 2.12 17.95
N ALA A 308 -0.13 2.15 17.50
CA ALA A 308 -1.24 1.52 18.19
C ALA A 308 -1.95 0.56 17.22
N ALA A 309 -2.31 -0.62 17.72
CA ALA A 309 -3.10 -1.62 17.03
C ALA A 309 -4.21 -2.13 17.95
N VAL A 310 -5.27 -2.69 17.37
CA VAL A 310 -6.29 -3.44 18.11
C VAL A 310 -6.29 -4.88 17.64
N ARG A 311 -6.28 -5.82 18.57
CA ARG A 311 -6.51 -7.24 18.32
C ARG A 311 -7.98 -7.57 18.59
N GLY A 312 -8.61 -8.23 17.63
CA GLY A 312 -10.06 -8.31 17.52
C GLY A 312 -10.66 -6.90 17.56
N ASP A 313 -11.63 -6.70 18.46
CA ASP A 313 -12.34 -5.41 18.60
C ASP A 313 -12.12 -4.70 19.94
N ARG A 314 -11.24 -5.23 20.81
CA ARG A 314 -11.17 -4.77 22.22
C ARG A 314 -9.77 -4.65 22.78
N GLU A 315 -8.83 -5.44 22.26
CA GLU A 315 -7.52 -5.55 22.88
C GLU A 315 -6.54 -4.60 22.20
N VAL A 316 -6.36 -3.42 22.78
CA VAL A 316 -5.40 -2.44 22.26
C VAL A 316 -3.98 -2.81 22.67
N ARG A 317 -3.06 -2.72 21.71
CA ARG A 317 -1.62 -2.90 21.87
C ARG A 317 -0.89 -1.66 21.35
N CYS A 318 0.12 -1.22 22.09
CA CYS A 318 0.97 -0.10 21.68
C CYS A 318 2.42 -0.55 21.58
N GLY A 319 3.14 0.01 20.62
CA GLY A 319 4.58 -0.20 20.43
C GLY A 319 5.30 1.14 20.34
N GLU A 320 6.48 1.22 20.92
CA GLU A 320 7.42 2.32 20.72
C GLU A 320 8.81 1.73 20.51
N TRP A 321 9.43 2.10 19.39
CA TRP A 321 10.80 1.69 19.08
C TRP A 321 11.59 2.89 18.61
N ASP A 322 12.86 2.95 19.00
CA ASP A 322 13.77 3.94 18.49
C ASP A 322 15.07 3.32 18.00
N TRP A 323 15.66 3.96 17.00
CA TRP A 323 16.93 3.55 16.42
C TRP A 323 17.69 4.76 15.88
N SER A 324 18.98 4.59 15.61
CA SER A 324 19.85 5.64 15.09
C SER A 324 20.59 5.20 13.83
N LEU A 325 20.72 6.10 12.87
CA LEU A 325 21.60 5.94 11.70
C LEU A 325 23.03 6.31 12.11
N GLY A 326 23.74 5.37 12.72
CA GLY A 326 25.19 5.44 12.93
C GLY A 326 25.95 4.46 12.02
N PRO A 327 27.29 4.51 11.96
CA PRO A 327 28.09 3.54 11.19
C PRO A 327 27.87 2.07 11.62
N ASN A 328 27.27 1.83 12.79
CA ASN A 328 26.89 0.53 13.31
C ASN A 328 25.36 0.44 13.50
N VAL A 329 24.58 0.45 12.41
CA VAL A 329 23.15 0.08 12.51
C VAL A 329 23.07 -1.38 12.91
N ASP A 330 22.62 -1.67 14.13
CA ASP A 330 22.38 -3.04 14.58
C ASP A 330 21.09 -3.59 13.94
N ILE A 331 21.24 -4.24 12.79
CA ILE A 331 20.16 -4.93 12.08
C ILE A 331 19.66 -6.18 12.82
N ARG A 332 20.35 -6.68 13.86
CA ARG A 332 19.97 -7.93 14.55
C ARG A 332 18.66 -7.79 15.33
N GLY A 333 18.35 -6.59 15.82
CA GLY A 333 17.06 -6.31 16.48
C GLY A 333 15.85 -6.24 15.53
N PHE A 334 16.08 -6.24 14.21
CA PHE A 334 15.03 -6.16 13.19
C PHE A 334 14.74 -7.52 12.52
N ALA A 335 15.62 -8.50 12.68
CA ALA A 335 15.36 -9.86 12.24
C ALA A 335 14.44 -10.57 13.25
N MET A 336 13.38 -11.23 12.76
CA MET A 336 12.69 -12.22 13.59
C MET A 336 13.70 -13.31 13.95
N GLU A 337 13.67 -13.74 15.23
CA GLU A 337 14.43 -14.91 15.67
C GLU A 337 14.07 -16.08 14.73
N ARG A 338 15.11 -16.70 14.16
CA ARG A 338 14.94 -17.84 13.25
C ARG A 338 14.60 -19.04 14.13
N ASP A 339 13.32 -19.34 14.26
CA ASP A 339 12.85 -20.64 14.72
C ASP A 339 12.61 -21.58 13.53
#